data_AF-A0A7W1GLJ8-F1
#
_entry.id   AF-A0A7W1GLJ8-F1
#
_cell.length_a   1.000
_cell.length_b   1.000
_cell.length_c   1.000
_cell.angle_alpha   90.00
_cell.angle_beta   90.00
_cell.angle_gamma   90.00
#
_symmetry.space_group_name_H-M   'P 1'
#
loop_
_entity.id
_entity.type
_entity.pdbx_description
1 polymer ?
#
loop_
_entity_poly.entity_id
_entity_poly.type
_entity_poly.pdbx_seq_one_letter_code
_entity_poly.pdbx_strand_id
1 'polypeptide(L)'
;MTTYLIPVYIIGGFLLLFGILILLGRWRQGRYLKPLLMVLQKVPFMERWLQRASRAALEKQNPDLANAIRKLERAGSLNDPLAAQRAMSKLTAGERRAYIEAAGEQGPGPSNRAERRRL
;
A
#
# COMPACT_ATOMS: atom_id res chain seq x y z
N MET A 1 -30.61 28.17 21.30
CA MET A 1 -31.00 26.76 21.59
C MET A 1 -30.92 25.82 20.38
N THR A 2 -30.40 26.25 19.22
CA THR A 2 -30.22 25.39 18.02
C THR A 2 -28.78 24.90 17.84
N THR A 3 -27.82 25.55 18.49
CA THR A 3 -26.39 25.23 18.43
C THR A 3 -26.03 23.85 19.02
N TYR A 4 -26.82 23.35 19.98
CA TYR A 4 -26.60 22.02 20.60
C TYR A 4 -26.99 20.84 19.70
N LEU A 5 -27.81 21.06 18.67
CA LEU A 5 -28.22 20.02 17.72
C LEU A 5 -27.22 19.87 16.56
N ILE A 6 -26.36 20.87 16.33
CA ILE A 6 -25.33 20.85 15.28
C ILE A 6 -24.42 19.62 15.39
N PRO A 7 -23.88 19.25 16.57
CA PRO A 7 -23.04 18.05 16.70
C PRO A 7 -23.80 16.77 16.37
N VAL A 8 -25.09 16.69 16.72
CA VAL A 8 -25.92 15.50 16.48
C VAL A 8 -26.17 15.32 14.98
N TYR A 9 -26.46 16.39 14.25
CA TYR A 9 -26.61 16.33 12.79
C TYR A 9 -25.29 16.01 12.08
N ILE A 10 -24.16 16.52 12.59
CA ILE A 10 -22.84 16.20 12.05
C ILE A 10 -22.52 14.71 12.25
N ILE A 11 -22.68 14.20 13.47
CA ILE A 11 -22.43 12.79 13.80
C ILE A 11 -23.39 11.89 13.03
N GLY A 12 -24.68 12.24 12.97
CA GLY A 12 -25.68 11.52 12.18
C GLY A 12 -25.36 11.50 10.70
N GLY A 13 -24.91 12.63 10.14
CA GLY A 13 -24.45 12.72 8.76
C GLY A 13 -23.24 11.84 8.46
N PHE A 14 -22.24 11.83 9.34
CA PHE A 14 -21.09 10.93 9.22
C PHE A 14 -21.49 9.46 9.34
N LEU A 15 -22.34 9.09 10.31
CA LEU A 15 -22.85 7.73 10.47
C LEU A 15 -23.60 7.26 9.22
N LEU A 16 -24.43 8.12 8.65
CA LEU A 16 -25.17 7.83 7.43
C LEU A 16 -24.22 7.68 6.24
N LEU A 17 -23.24 8.59 6.10
CA LEU A 17 -22.21 8.51 5.07
C LEU A 17 -21.41 7.20 5.17
N PHE A 18 -20.85 6.88 6.34
CA PHE A 18 -20.10 5.65 6.55
C PHE A 18 -20.98 4.39 6.41
N GLY A 19 -22.23 4.44 6.86
CA GLY A 19 -23.20 3.36 6.68
C GLY A 19 -23.46 3.07 5.20
N ILE A 20 -23.65 4.12 4.39
CA ILE A 20 -23.77 3.98 2.93
C ILE A 20 -22.48 3.40 2.34
N LEU A 21 -21.30 3.88 2.73
CA LEU A 21 -20.02 3.37 2.22
C LEU A 21 -19.83 1.88 2.52
N ILE A 22 -20.15 1.44 3.74
CA ILE A 22 -20.08 0.03 4.13
C ILE A 22 -21.09 -0.80 3.34
N LEU A 23 -22.32 -0.29 3.18
CA LEU A 23 -23.38 -0.98 2.44
C LEU A 23 -23.02 -1.12 0.95
N LEU A 24 -22.52 -0.05 0.32
CA LEU A 24 -22.01 -0.05 -1.04
C LEU A 24 -20.79 -0.95 -1.21
N GLY A 25 -20.01 -1.11 -0.13
CA GLY A 25 -18.86 -1.98 -0.12
C GLY A 25 -19.18 -3.46 -0.05
N ARG A 26 -20.23 -3.79 0.69
CA ARG A 26 -20.76 -5.15 0.79
C ARG A 26 -21.51 -5.55 -0.48
N TRP A 27 -22.13 -4.59 -1.16
CA TRP A 27 -22.80 -4.83 -2.43
C TRP A 27 -21.80 -4.91 -3.59
N ARG A 28 -21.76 -6.07 -4.25
CA ARG A 28 -20.98 -6.29 -5.49
C ARG A 28 -19.45 -6.25 -5.31
N GLN A 29 -18.96 -6.86 -4.22
CA GLN A 29 -17.55 -7.18 -3.99
C GLN A 29 -16.62 -5.95 -4.09
N GLY A 30 -17.09 -4.81 -3.60
CA GLY A 30 -16.28 -3.60 -3.48
C GLY A 30 -15.96 -2.87 -4.79
N ARG A 31 -16.68 -3.15 -5.89
CA ARG A 31 -16.50 -2.44 -7.17
C ARG A 31 -16.60 -0.92 -7.02
N TYR A 32 -17.45 -0.44 -6.11
CA TYR A 32 -17.65 0.97 -5.82
C TYR A 32 -16.71 1.54 -4.74
N LEU A 33 -15.95 0.71 -3.99
CA LEU A 33 -14.87 1.24 -3.15
C LEU A 33 -13.67 1.68 -3.97
N LYS A 34 -13.40 1.03 -5.11
CA LYS A 34 -12.27 1.40 -5.99
C LYS A 34 -12.19 2.91 -6.29
N PRO A 35 -13.26 3.57 -6.79
CA PRO A 35 -13.21 5.01 -7.03
C PRO A 35 -13.06 5.84 -5.76
N LEU A 36 -13.65 5.40 -4.64
CA LEU A 36 -13.54 6.13 -3.38
C LEU A 36 -12.11 6.09 -2.81
N LEU A 37 -11.47 4.92 -2.87
CA LEU A 37 -10.05 4.76 -2.53
C LEU A 37 -9.17 5.58 -3.47
N MET A 38 -9.52 5.68 -4.75
CA MET A 38 -8.80 6.49 -5.72
C MET A 38 -8.91 7.99 -5.42
N VAL A 39 -10.07 8.46 -4.96
CA VAL A 39 -10.27 9.85 -4.49
C VAL A 39 -9.54 10.09 -3.17
N LEU A 40 -9.53 9.10 -2.26
CA LEU A 40 -8.82 9.21 -1.00
C LEU A 40 -7.29 9.21 -1.18
N GLN A 41 -6.79 8.44 -2.14
CA GLN A 41 -5.37 8.44 -2.55
C GLN A 41 -4.93 9.75 -3.19
N LYS A 42 -5.85 10.54 -3.78
CA LYS A 42 -5.56 11.89 -4.28
C LYS A 42 -5.29 12.90 -3.17
N VAL A 43 -5.57 12.58 -1.91
CA VAL A 43 -5.28 13.46 -0.77
C VAL A 43 -3.82 13.24 -0.36
N PRO A 44 -2.89 14.17 -0.65
CA PRO A 44 -1.44 13.96 -0.44
C PRO A 44 -1.07 13.77 1.04
N PHE A 45 -1.93 14.20 1.96
CA PHE A 45 -1.74 13.92 3.39
C PHE A 45 -1.96 12.44 3.71
N MET A 46 -2.99 11.81 3.15
CA MET A 46 -3.33 10.42 3.42
C MET A 46 -2.23 9.47 2.91
N GLU A 47 -1.68 9.75 1.72
CA GLU A 47 -0.56 9.00 1.16
C GLU A 47 0.64 8.95 2.11
N ARG A 48 1.02 10.11 2.69
CA ARG A 48 2.13 10.20 3.64
C ARG A 48 1.87 9.41 4.93
N TRP A 49 0.63 9.42 5.43
CA TRP A 49 0.25 8.62 6.61
C TRP A 49 0.27 7.13 6.32
N LEU A 50 -0.25 6.72 5.16
CA LEU A 50 -0.27 5.33 4.76
C LEU A 50 1.14 4.78 4.57
N GLN A 51 2.02 5.55 3.93
CA GLN A 51 3.43 5.20 3.78
C GLN A 51 4.14 5.05 5.13
N ARG A 52 3.89 5.97 6.08
CA ARG A 52 4.44 5.88 7.44
C ARG A 52 3.94 4.66 8.19
N ALA A 53 2.63 4.38 8.14
CA ALA A 53 2.04 3.23 8.79
C ALA A 53 2.56 1.91 8.17
N SER A 54 2.66 1.84 6.85
CA SER A 54 3.20 0.68 6.13
C SER A 54 4.66 0.43 6.50
N ARG A 55 5.51 1.46 6.51
CA ARG A 55 6.92 1.35 6.92
C ARG A 55 7.05 0.87 8.37
N ALA A 56 6.26 1.43 9.28
CA ALA A 56 6.27 1.02 10.69
C ALA A 56 5.79 -0.43 10.90
N ALA A 57 4.83 -0.90 10.11
CA ALA A 57 4.39 -2.29 10.13
C ALA A 57 5.46 -3.24 9.58
N LEU A 58 6.07 -2.90 8.44
CA LEU A 58 7.12 -3.70 7.80
C LEU A 58 8.37 -3.81 8.66
N GLU A 59 8.79 -2.72 9.30
CA GLU A 59 9.95 -2.72 10.21
C GLU A 59 9.75 -3.65 11.42
N LYS A 60 8.52 -3.76 11.92
CA LYS A 60 8.20 -4.68 13.02
C LYS A 60 8.17 -6.15 12.59
N GLN A 61 7.72 -6.41 11.36
CA GLN A 61 7.56 -7.78 10.85
C GLN A 61 8.87 -8.35 10.32
N ASN A 62 9.62 -7.58 9.53
CA ASN A 62 10.88 -8.01 8.93
C ASN A 62 11.81 -6.79 8.69
N PRO A 63 12.82 -6.58 9.56
CA PRO A 63 13.72 -5.44 9.42
C PRO A 63 14.59 -5.48 8.16
N ASP A 64 14.93 -6.68 7.65
CA ASP A 64 15.71 -6.86 6.42
C ASP A 64 14.89 -6.48 5.19
N LEU A 65 13.61 -6.86 5.15
CA LEU A 65 12.68 -6.47 4.10
C LEU A 65 12.49 -4.94 4.07
N ALA A 66 12.33 -4.31 5.24
CA ALA A 66 12.16 -2.87 5.34
C ALA A 66 13.40 -2.11 4.80
N ASN A 67 14.61 -2.56 5.15
CA ASN A 67 15.85 -1.98 4.63
C ASN A 67 16.01 -2.19 3.11
N ALA A 68 15.62 -3.37 2.60
CA ALA A 68 15.62 -3.65 1.16
C ALA A 68 14.70 -2.70 0.39
N ILE A 69 13.46 -2.54 0.85
CA ILE A 69 12.46 -1.65 0.25
C ILE A 69 12.94 -0.20 0.28
N ARG A 70 13.49 0.28 1.40
CA ARG A 70 14.05 1.65 1.50
C ARG A 70 15.19 1.89 0.50
N LYS A 71 16.08 0.91 0.31
CA LYS A 71 17.19 1.00 -0.66
C LYS A 71 16.68 1.03 -2.09
N LEU A 72 15.65 0.25 -2.40
CA LEU A 72 14.98 0.22 -3.71
C LEU A 72 14.23 1.52 -4.00
N GLU A 73 13.42 2.01 -3.06
CA GLU A 73 12.70 3.30 -3.16
C GLU A 73 13.66 4.47 -3.37
N ARG A 74 14.75 4.53 -2.62
CA ARG A 74 15.77 5.59 -2.75
C ARG A 74 16.47 5.58 -4.10
N ALA A 75 16.59 4.40 -4.72
CA ALA A 75 17.15 4.25 -6.06
C ALA A 75 16.14 4.57 -7.18
N GLY A 76 14.87 4.84 -6.85
CA GLY A 76 13.83 5.10 -7.85
C GLY A 76 13.32 3.84 -8.55
N SER A 77 13.43 2.67 -7.91
CA SER A 77 13.07 1.37 -8.50
C SER A 77 11.62 1.26 -8.98
N LEU A 78 10.71 2.10 -8.45
CA LEU A 78 9.30 2.16 -8.87
C LEU A 78 9.12 2.77 -10.27
N ASN A 79 10.02 3.68 -10.67
CA ASN A 79 9.87 4.44 -11.91
C ASN A 79 10.77 3.92 -13.04
N ASP A 80 11.90 3.29 -12.71
CA ASP A 80 12.87 2.77 -13.67
C ASP A 80 13.25 1.30 -13.38
N PRO A 81 12.94 0.35 -14.29
CA PRO A 81 13.29 -1.05 -14.13
C PRO A 81 14.81 -1.29 -14.11
N LEU A 82 15.59 -0.44 -14.78
CA LEU A 82 17.05 -0.56 -14.78
C LEU A 82 17.64 -0.11 -13.43
N ALA A 83 17.09 0.95 -12.86
CA ALA A 83 17.44 1.38 -11.51
C ALA A 83 17.08 0.32 -10.45
N ALA A 84 15.95 -0.37 -10.62
CA ALA A 84 15.55 -1.49 -9.75
C ALA A 84 16.60 -2.62 -9.78
N GLN A 85 17.03 -3.05 -10.97
CA GLN A 85 18.05 -4.10 -11.11
C GLN A 85 19.40 -3.69 -10.50
N ARG A 86 19.81 -2.43 -10.68
CA ARG A 86 21.05 -1.90 -10.07
C ARG A 86 20.95 -1.77 -8.55
N ALA A 87 19.77 -1.55 -8.01
CA ALA A 87 19.56 -1.49 -6.58
C ALA A 87 19.54 -2.89 -5.96
N MET A 88 18.99 -3.90 -6.65
CA MET A 88 19.04 -5.31 -6.25
C MET A 88 20.46 -5.85 -6.07
N SER A 89 21.40 -5.40 -6.90
CA SER A 89 22.81 -5.80 -6.78
C SER A 89 23.50 -5.20 -5.55
N LYS A 90 22.96 -4.11 -4.99
CA LYS A 90 23.47 -3.45 -3.78
C LYS A 90 22.85 -3.96 -2.47
N LEU A 91 21.82 -4.82 -2.55
CA LEU A 91 21.22 -5.45 -1.38
C LEU A 91 22.13 -6.53 -0.80
N THR A 92 22.11 -6.69 0.52
CA THR A 92 22.78 -7.81 1.18
C THR A 92 22.07 -9.14 0.87
N ALA A 93 22.71 -10.27 1.16
CA ALA A 93 22.11 -11.59 0.91
C ALA A 93 20.80 -11.80 1.69
N GLY A 94 20.71 -11.30 2.93
CA GLY A 94 19.50 -11.35 3.75
C GLY A 94 18.39 -10.45 3.20
N GLU A 95 18.70 -9.19 2.90
CA GLU A 95 17.77 -8.22 2.32
C GLU A 95 17.19 -8.68 0.98
N ARG A 96 18.02 -9.26 0.11
CA ARG A 96 17.59 -9.78 -1.19
C ARG A 96 16.65 -10.97 -1.04
N ARG A 97 16.94 -11.89 -0.13
CA ARG A 97 16.07 -13.06 0.14
C ARG A 97 14.72 -12.62 0.67
N ALA A 98 14.72 -11.76 1.69
CA ALA A 98 13.50 -11.21 2.28
C ALA A 98 12.63 -10.47 1.24
N TYR A 99 13.26 -9.69 0.35
CA TYR A 99 12.53 -9.02 -0.74
C TYR A 99 11.92 -10.00 -1.74
N ILE A 100 12.67 -11.01 -2.19
CA ILE A 100 12.17 -12.01 -3.16
C ILE A 100 11.04 -12.85 -2.54
N GLU A 101 11.16 -13.22 -1.28
CA GLU A 101 10.14 -13.94 -0.52
C GLU A 101 8.84 -13.12 -0.43
N ALA A 102 8.94 -11.86 0.00
CA ALA A 102 7.77 -10.97 0.08
C ALA A 102 7.16 -10.63 -1.29
N ALA A 103 7.99 -10.47 -2.33
CA ALA A 103 7.53 -10.25 -3.70
C ALA A 103 6.83 -11.48 -4.28
N GLY A 104 7.25 -12.69 -3.88
CA GLY A 104 6.61 -13.95 -4.24
C GLY A 104 5.23 -14.14 -3.57
N GLU A 105 5.02 -13.57 -2.39
CA GLU A 105 3.73 -13.62 -1.68
C GLU A 105 2.70 -12.57 -2.15
N GLN A 106 3.14 -11.40 -2.66
CA GLN A 106 2.26 -10.26 -2.94
C GLN A 106 1.82 -10.10 -4.41
N GLY A 107 2.25 -10.95 -5.37
CA GLY A 107 1.89 -10.76 -6.78
C GLY A 107 2.05 -11.98 -7.69
N PRO A 108 1.39 -11.99 -8.87
CA PRO A 108 1.34 -13.13 -9.77
C PRO A 108 2.76 -13.46 -10.28
N GLY A 109 3.05 -14.76 -10.40
CA GLY A 109 4.38 -15.32 -10.64
C GLY A 109 5.17 -14.74 -11.82
N PRO A 110 6.42 -15.21 -12.00
CA PRO A 110 7.54 -14.51 -12.63
C PRO A 110 7.18 -13.65 -13.84
N SER A 111 7.50 -12.37 -13.73
CA SER A 111 7.26 -11.32 -14.73
C SER A 111 8.04 -11.54 -16.03
N ASN A 112 9.15 -12.29 -15.97
CA ASN A 112 10.05 -12.47 -17.10
C ASN A 112 10.24 -13.92 -17.54
N ARG A 113 10.33 -14.13 -18.86
CA ARG A 113 10.56 -15.45 -19.48
C ARG A 113 11.92 -16.07 -19.07
N ALA A 114 12.91 -15.24 -18.76
CA ALA A 114 14.21 -15.67 -18.25
C ALA A 114 14.13 -16.20 -16.80
N GLU A 115 13.21 -15.65 -16.01
CA GLU A 115 12.97 -15.99 -14.61
C GLU A 115 12.25 -17.35 -14.50
N ARG A 116 11.36 -17.64 -15.46
CA ARG A 116 10.72 -18.97 -15.63
C ARG A 116 11.67 -20.11 -15.97
N ARG A 117 12.88 -19.82 -16.48
CA ARG A 117 13.86 -20.86 -16.82
C ARG A 117 14.78 -21.23 -15.65
N ARG A 118 14.70 -20.50 -14.54
CA ARG A 118 15.56 -20.69 -13.35
C ARG A 118 14.83 -21.32 -12.15
N LEU A 119 13.52 -21.51 -12.27
CA LEU A 119 12.70 -22.35 -11.39
C LEU A 119 12.68 -23.76 -11.96
#